data_AF-A0A2S2C367-F1
#
_entry.id   AF-A0A2S2C367-F1
#
_cell.length_a   1.000
_cell.length_b   1.000
_cell.length_c   1.000
_cell.angle_alpha   90.00
_cell.angle_beta   90.00
_cell.angle_gamma   90.00
#
_symmetry.space_group_name_H-M   'P 1'
#
loop_
_entity.id
_entity.type
_entity.pdbx_description
1 polymer ?
#
loop_
_entity_poly.entity_id
_entity_poly.type
_entity_poly.pdbx_seq_one_letter_code
_entity_poly.pdbx_strand_id
1 'polypeptide(L)'
;MNARDERGSATVLTCFGLAALVVITATLLHLGSAVSVRHRAQSAADLAALAAGVGLDRGGESACAAARAVAERMHAEVVDCTVDDWDVVVTVTAPMLLSSLGIRDARAVARAGPAE
;
A
#
# COMPACT_ATOMS: atom_id res chain seq x y z
N MET A 1 21.76 45.22 30.72
CA MET A 1 21.19 43.87 30.82
C MET A 1 21.09 43.24 29.44
N ASN A 2 21.38 41.93 29.35
CA ASN A 2 20.78 40.90 28.48
C ASN A 2 21.08 40.68 26.99
N ALA A 3 22.13 41.22 26.37
CA ALA A 3 22.47 40.80 24.98
C ALA A 3 23.01 39.34 24.86
N ARG A 4 23.51 38.75 25.96
CA ARG A 4 23.97 37.33 26.00
C ARG A 4 22.81 36.36 26.28
N ASP A 5 21.86 36.79 27.10
CA ASP A 5 20.68 35.99 27.48
C ASP A 5 19.68 35.87 26.31
N GLU A 6 19.50 36.95 25.53
CA GLU A 6 18.70 36.92 24.30
C GLU A 6 19.28 36.00 23.23
N ARG A 7 20.61 35.96 23.10
CA ARG A 7 21.30 35.11 22.11
C ARG A 7 21.25 33.63 22.51
N GLY A 8 21.39 33.34 23.80
CA GLY A 8 21.17 32.02 24.37
C GLY A 8 19.72 31.55 24.23
N SER A 9 18.76 32.39 24.64
CA SER A 9 17.32 32.14 24.53
C SER A 9 16.88 31.94 23.07
N ALA A 10 17.34 32.77 22.14
CA ALA A 10 17.05 32.62 20.72
C ALA A 10 17.59 31.29 20.16
N THR A 11 18.81 30.89 20.54
CA THR A 11 19.39 29.61 20.13
C THR A 11 18.59 28.43 20.71
N VAL A 12 18.20 28.50 21.98
CA VAL A 12 17.37 27.48 22.64
C VAL A 12 16.03 27.34 21.95
N LEU A 13 15.34 28.45 21.66
CA LEU A 13 14.07 28.44 20.94
C LEU A 13 14.21 27.84 19.54
N THR A 14 15.29 28.17 18.81
CA THR A 14 15.57 27.57 17.50
C THR A 14 15.86 26.07 17.58
N CYS A 15 16.60 25.62 18.61
CA CYS A 15 16.84 24.20 18.83
C CYS A 15 15.56 23.44 19.14
N PHE A 16 14.68 23.99 19.98
CA PHE A 16 13.37 23.39 20.25
C PHE A 16 12.47 23.36 19.01
N GLY A 17 12.44 24.45 18.23
CA GLY A 17 11.69 24.49 16.97
C GLY A 17 12.19 23.46 15.95
N LEU A 18 13.51 23.33 15.80
CA LEU A 18 14.12 22.33 14.93
C LEU A 18 13.84 20.90 15.42
N ALA A 19 13.96 20.65 16.73
CA ALA A 19 13.65 19.36 17.33
C ALA A 19 12.18 19.00 17.11
N ALA A 20 11.25 19.93 17.31
CA ALA A 20 9.83 19.73 17.04
C ALA A 20 9.57 19.43 15.56
N LEU A 21 10.20 20.16 14.63
CA LEU A 21 10.09 19.91 13.20
C LEU A 21 10.59 18.50 12.84
N VAL A 22 11.76 18.10 13.36
CA VAL A 22 12.32 16.75 13.15
C VAL A 22 11.38 15.68 13.68
N VAL A 23 10.81 15.86 14.88
CA VAL A 23 9.85 14.92 15.47
C VAL A 23 8.58 14.81 14.62
N ILE A 24 8.03 15.94 14.16
CA ILE A 24 6.85 15.96 13.29
C ILE A 24 7.15 15.23 11.98
N THR A 25 8.27 15.56 11.32
CA THR A 25 8.67 14.91 10.07
C THR A 25 8.89 13.40 10.26
N ALA A 26 9.58 12.99 11.32
CA ALA A 26 9.79 11.57 11.64
C ALA A 26 8.45 10.84 11.87
N THR A 27 7.53 11.47 12.59
CA THR A 27 6.19 10.92 12.85
C THR A 27 5.39 10.76 11.56
N LEU A 28 5.41 11.78 10.69
CA LEU A 28 4.77 11.75 9.38
C LEU A 28 5.38 10.69 8.46
N LEU A 29 6.71 10.52 8.46
CA LEU A 29 7.38 9.46 7.70
C LEU A 29 6.97 8.07 8.22
N HIS A 30 6.85 7.92 9.54
CA HIS A 30 6.43 6.67 10.15
C HIS A 30 4.98 6.31 9.78
N LEU A 31 4.06 7.26 9.92
CA LEU A 31 2.66 7.12 9.50
C LEU A 31 2.55 6.87 7.99
N GLY A 32 3.31 7.61 7.17
CA GLY A 32 3.33 7.47 5.72
C GLY A 32 3.77 6.08 5.28
N SER A 33 4.81 5.52 5.92
CA SER A 33 5.29 4.18 5.63
C SER A 33 4.21 3.10 5.88
N ALA A 34 3.43 3.23 6.95
CA ALA A 34 2.35 2.29 7.28
C ALA A 34 1.19 2.37 6.27
N VAL A 35 0.84 3.57 5.81
CA VAL A 35 -0.26 3.80 4.87
C VAL A 35 0.08 3.33 3.46
N SER A 36 1.28 3.65 2.95
CA SER A 36 1.70 3.27 1.60
C SER A 36 1.71 1.76 1.37
N VAL A 37 1.97 1.02 2.43
CA VAL A 37 2.11 -0.44 2.42
C VAL A 37 0.73 -1.09 2.20
N ARG A 38 -0.29 -0.73 2.97
CA ARG A 38 -1.66 -1.21 2.74
C ARG A 38 -2.20 -0.81 1.36
N HIS A 39 -1.91 0.42 0.94
CA HIS A 39 -2.40 0.93 -0.32
C HIS A 39 -1.87 0.14 -1.52
N ARG A 40 -0.61 -0.33 -1.46
CA ARG A 40 -0.03 -1.17 -2.51
C ARG A 40 -0.70 -2.52 -2.65
N ALA A 41 -1.01 -3.19 -1.54
CA ALA A 41 -1.71 -4.48 -1.58
C ALA A 41 -3.09 -4.34 -2.22
N GLN A 42 -3.82 -3.27 -1.87
CA GLN A 42 -5.13 -3.00 -2.46
C GLN A 42 -5.01 -2.67 -3.95
N SER A 43 -4.08 -1.79 -4.35
CA SER A 43 -3.86 -1.48 -5.77
C SER A 43 -3.45 -2.70 -6.60
N ALA A 44 -2.71 -3.65 -6.01
CA ALA A 44 -2.40 -4.91 -6.67
C ALA A 44 -3.66 -5.77 -6.88
N ALA A 45 -4.54 -5.86 -5.87
CA ALA A 45 -5.81 -6.57 -5.98
C ALA A 45 -6.70 -5.93 -7.06
N ASP A 46 -6.85 -4.61 -7.04
CA ASP A 46 -7.71 -3.86 -7.98
C ASP A 46 -7.25 -4.05 -9.43
N LEU A 47 -5.95 -3.93 -9.70
CA LEU A 47 -5.38 -4.15 -11.03
C LEU A 47 -5.50 -5.61 -11.48
N ALA A 48 -5.33 -6.56 -10.56
CA ALA A 48 -5.50 -7.97 -10.87
C ALA A 48 -6.96 -8.32 -11.19
N ALA A 49 -7.92 -7.76 -10.46
CA ALA A 49 -9.35 -7.93 -10.72
C ALA A 49 -9.76 -7.34 -12.07
N LEU A 50 -9.30 -6.12 -12.40
CA LEU A 50 -9.56 -5.50 -13.71
C LEU A 50 -8.96 -6.31 -14.86
N ALA A 51 -7.74 -6.84 -14.69
CA ALA A 51 -7.11 -7.70 -15.68
C ALA A 51 -7.88 -9.01 -15.88
N ALA A 52 -8.42 -9.56 -14.79
CA ALA A 52 -9.29 -10.72 -14.86
C ALA A 52 -10.57 -10.42 -15.64
N GLY A 53 -11.21 -9.28 -15.38
CA GLY A 53 -12.38 -8.81 -16.12
C GLY A 53 -12.14 -8.73 -17.64
N VAL A 54 -10.99 -8.20 -18.08
CA VAL A 54 -10.62 -8.16 -19.52
C VAL A 54 -10.34 -9.56 -20.10
N GLY A 55 -9.97 -10.52 -19.25
CA GLY A 55 -9.73 -11.91 -19.62
C GLY A 55 -11.00 -12.77 -19.71
N LEU A 56 -12.12 -12.33 -19.13
CA LEU A 56 -13.38 -13.07 -19.09
C LEU A 56 -13.92 -13.42 -20.49
N ASP A 57 -13.78 -12.51 -21.45
CA ASP A 57 -14.22 -12.73 -22.84
C ASP A 57 -13.58 -13.96 -23.50
N ARG A 58 -12.43 -14.41 -22.98
CA ARG A 58 -11.67 -15.57 -23.46
C ARG A 58 -11.86 -16.81 -22.58
N GLY A 59 -12.63 -16.69 -21.49
CA GLY A 59 -12.91 -17.74 -20.51
C GLY A 59 -12.36 -17.46 -19.10
N GLY A 60 -12.85 -18.21 -18.11
CA GLY A 60 -12.43 -18.04 -16.71
C GLY A 60 -10.96 -18.36 -16.45
N GLU A 61 -10.37 -19.30 -17.20
CA GLU A 61 -8.96 -19.65 -17.06
C GLU A 61 -8.04 -18.50 -17.55
N SER A 62 -8.39 -17.86 -18.67
CA SER A 62 -7.68 -16.68 -19.17
C SER A 62 -7.85 -15.46 -18.25
N ALA A 63 -9.02 -15.30 -17.62
CA ALA A 63 -9.24 -14.28 -16.60
C ALA A 63 -8.27 -14.46 -15.42
N CYS A 64 -8.21 -15.65 -14.84
CA CYS A 64 -7.28 -15.90 -13.73
C CYS A 64 -5.80 -15.85 -14.15
N ALA A 65 -5.47 -16.24 -15.39
CA ALA A 65 -4.10 -16.07 -15.90
C ALA A 65 -3.71 -14.60 -16.02
N ALA A 66 -4.61 -13.73 -16.50
CA ALA A 66 -4.37 -12.30 -16.58
C ALA A 66 -4.20 -11.67 -15.18
N ALA A 67 -5.03 -12.08 -14.21
CA ALA A 67 -4.91 -11.66 -12.82
C ALA A 67 -3.54 -11.99 -12.23
N ARG A 68 -3.06 -13.23 -12.43
CA ARG A 68 -1.73 -13.67 -11.96
C ARG A 68 -0.60 -12.86 -12.59
N ALA A 69 -0.64 -12.65 -13.90
CA ALA A 69 0.39 -11.89 -14.61
C ALA A 69 0.51 -10.44 -14.11
N VAL A 70 -0.59 -9.83 -13.67
CA VAL A 70 -0.58 -8.49 -13.07
C VAL A 70 -0.11 -8.52 -11.62
N ALA A 71 -0.58 -9.48 -10.82
CA ALA A 71 -0.14 -9.65 -9.44
C ALA A 71 1.39 -9.84 -9.36
N GLU A 72 1.97 -10.70 -10.21
CA GLU A 72 3.41 -10.93 -10.28
C GLU A 72 4.19 -9.64 -10.56
N ARG A 73 3.72 -8.81 -11.49
CA ARG A 73 4.31 -7.50 -11.81
C ARG A 73 4.21 -6.51 -10.65
N MET A 74 3.20 -6.66 -9.80
CA MET A 74 2.98 -5.88 -8.59
C MET A 74 3.73 -6.45 -7.37
N HIS A 75 4.55 -7.50 -7.56
CA HIS A 75 5.17 -8.26 -6.48
C HIS A 75 4.16 -8.81 -5.46
N ALA A 76 3.01 -9.25 -5.95
CA ALA A 76 1.97 -9.92 -5.18
C ALA A 76 1.67 -11.31 -5.78
N GLU A 77 1.06 -12.18 -4.99
CA GLU A 77 0.67 -13.53 -5.39
C GLU A 77 -0.85 -13.66 -5.34
N VAL A 78 -1.45 -14.26 -6.36
CA VAL A 78 -2.89 -14.59 -6.34
C VAL A 78 -3.08 -15.89 -5.56
N VAL A 79 -3.75 -15.82 -4.42
CA VAL A 79 -4.05 -17.00 -3.58
C VAL A 79 -5.41 -17.61 -3.89
N ASP A 80 -6.32 -16.82 -4.47
CA ASP A 80 -7.63 -17.28 -4.89
C ASP A 80 -8.15 -16.44 -6.07
N CYS A 81 -8.81 -17.09 -7.02
CA CYS A 81 -9.42 -16.47 -8.18
C CYS A 81 -10.71 -17.22 -8.49
N THR A 82 -11.84 -16.58 -8.20
CA THR A 82 -13.17 -17.16 -8.43
C THR A 82 -13.88 -16.35 -9.50
N VAL A 83 -14.41 -17.06 -10.49
CA VAL A 83 -15.17 -16.50 -11.60
C VAL A 83 -16.62 -16.97 -11.43
N ASP A 84 -17.54 -16.03 -11.33
CA ASP A 84 -18.97 -16.27 -11.23
C ASP A 84 -19.68 -15.50 -12.35
N ASP A 85 -20.00 -16.21 -13.44
CA ASP A 85 -20.56 -15.66 -14.67
C ASP A 85 -19.70 -14.51 -15.25
N TRP A 86 -20.11 -13.25 -15.05
CA TRP A 86 -19.39 -12.04 -15.46
C TRP A 86 -18.70 -11.28 -14.31
N ASP A 87 -18.64 -11.89 -13.13
CA ASP A 87 -18.00 -11.32 -11.94
C ASP A 87 -16.75 -12.12 -11.57
N VAL A 88 -15.64 -11.44 -11.29
CA VAL A 88 -14.39 -12.08 -10.87
C VAL A 88 -13.92 -11.50 -9.56
N VAL A 89 -13.69 -12.37 -8.58
CA VAL A 89 -13.11 -12.02 -7.30
C VAL A 89 -11.68 -12.56 -7.24
N VAL A 90 -10.73 -11.66 -7.08
CA VAL A 90 -9.30 -11.98 -6.97
C VAL A 90 -8.84 -11.66 -5.57
N THR A 91 -8.24 -12.64 -4.90
CA THR A 91 -7.55 -12.45 -3.63
C THR A 91 -6.05 -12.49 -3.88
N VAL A 92 -5.35 -11.45 -3.45
CA VAL A 92 -3.89 -11.37 -3.54
C VAL A 92 -3.24 -11.27 -2.16
N THR A 93 -2.01 -11.77 -2.06
CA THR A 93 -1.12 -11.56 -0.92
C THR A 93 0.14 -10.83 -1.38
N ALA A 94 0.48 -9.73 -0.71
CA ALA A 94 1.71 -9.00 -0.96
C ALA A 94 2.67 -9.16 0.23
N PRO A 95 3.93 -9.55 0.01
CA PRO A 95 4.93 -9.62 1.05
C PRO A 95 5.25 -8.19 1.54
N MET A 96 5.05 -7.95 2.83
CA MET A 96 5.39 -6.65 3.43
C MET A 96 6.66 -6.77 4.24
N LEU A 97 7.68 -6.02 3.80
CA LEU A 97 8.93 -5.81 4.52
C LEU A 97 8.79 -4.80 5.67
N LEU A 98 7.65 -4.80 6.37
CA LEU A 98 7.47 -4.01 7.60
C LEU A 98 7.86 -4.88 8.79
N SER A 99 9.17 -5.10 8.93
CA SER A 99 9.70 -5.97 9.96
C SER A 99 10.83 -5.30 10.74
N SER A 100 10.48 -4.34 11.60
CA SER A 100 11.02 -4.40 12.97
C SER A 100 10.30 -5.45 13.82
N LEU A 101 9.23 -6.11 13.30
CA LEU A 101 8.29 -6.98 14.03
C LEU A 101 7.91 -8.31 13.33
N GLY A 102 8.54 -8.69 12.22
CA GLY A 102 8.28 -9.93 11.47
C GLY A 102 7.65 -9.70 10.10
N ILE A 103 7.98 -10.55 9.13
CA ILE A 103 7.35 -10.58 7.81
C ILE A 103 5.88 -10.97 8.01
N ARG A 104 4.95 -10.10 7.58
CA ARG A 104 3.52 -10.40 7.54
C ARG A 104 3.04 -10.18 6.11
N ASP A 105 2.41 -11.18 5.54
CA ASP A 105 1.74 -11.03 4.25
C ASP A 105 0.47 -10.22 4.43
N ALA A 106 0.29 -9.17 3.64
CA ALA A 106 -1.00 -8.50 3.58
C ALA A 106 -1.86 -9.14 2.51
N ARG A 107 -3.03 -9.56 2.96
CA ARG A 107 -4.09 -10.05 2.10
C ARG A 107 -4.99 -8.89 1.69
N ALA A 108 -5.27 -8.79 0.40
CA ALA A 108 -6.24 -7.87 -0.18
C ALA A 108 -7.17 -8.64 -1.12
N VAL A 109 -8.41 -8.18 -1.26
CA VAL A 109 -9.40 -8.78 -2.14
C VAL A 109 -10.04 -7.67 -2.97
N ALA A 110 -10.25 -7.94 -4.24
CA ALA A 110 -10.93 -7.05 -5.17
C ALA A 110 -11.87 -7.84 -6.07
N ARG A 111 -12.94 -7.18 -6.48
CA ARG A 111 -13.99 -7.74 -7.34
C ARG A 111 -14.12 -6.88 -8.59
N ALA A 112 -14.27 -7.52 -9.75
CA ALA A 112 -14.57 -6.85 -11.02
C ALA A 112 -15.77 -7.54 -11.68
N GLY A 113 -16.89 -6.82 -11.71
CA GLY A 113 -18.13 -7.22 -12.37
C GLY A 113 -18.76 -6.03 -13.10
N PRO A 114 -19.82 -6.25 -13.89
CA PRO A 114 -20.47 -5.20 -14.66
C PRO A 114 -20.97 -4.06 -13.77
N ALA A 115 -20.71 -2.82 -14.17
CA ALA A 115 -21.39 -1.66 -13.62
C ALA A 115 -22.82 -1.66 -14.18
N GLU A 116 -23.78 -1.92 -13.32
CA GLU A 116 -25.22 -1.77 -13.60
C GLU A 116 -25.59 -0.37 -14.10
#